data_AF-A0A8H7CIG8-F1
#
_entry.id   AF-A0A8H7CIG8-F1
#
_cell.length_a   1.000
_cell.length_b   1.000
_cell.length_c   1.000
_cell.angle_alpha   90.00
_cell.angle_beta   90.00
_cell.angle_gamma   90.00
#
_symmetry.space_group_name_H-M   'P 1'
#
loop_
_entity.id
_entity.type
_entity.pdbx_description
1 polymer ?
#
loop_
_entity_poly.entity_id
_entity_poly.type
_entity_poly.pdbx_seq_one_letter_code
_entity_poly.pdbx_strand_id
1 'polypeptide(L)'
;MSRSVPEPLAFPPHARPPADIFFSFFRKPEPAPTKPEPVPVLAQDNLFHPFSKSPFPMLQARGEAIKRIAPCPGAPETAEAQVGKPQVRIFILGARAESSLPVHVWEQLCLLFPAAQLHIFFIGPQVSLPKPETPKPPAQFQPPIPPTDQATQAAGATSPTPDMPPTSDASQPPAPEATVPAKIDPDTVHQNKIAELQNRKEYLPNVFKPPPPMPIDRQKYTRNAVNRYGVPSYTTPYTKELTVTGLRTNYLDVHHLFSESLDPYSDVFFFFSPGFGFPSENSFAEDGITPLPQIASPTEWGSVLPLLLESKCPIFVTGFSPADVERDVRSLSEAPDVAGQFEWVVMPGPNTFSSEKWEISDFDPRVMIKANWGIWAIRGRSKDIQERSMLDGLLPWRQ
;
A
#
# COMPACT_ATOMS: atom_id res chain seq x y z
N MET A 1 42.40 -27.36 25.93
CA MET A 1 42.02 -28.79 25.86
C MET A 1 41.66 -29.10 24.41
N SER A 2 42.67 -29.41 23.61
CA SER A 2 42.57 -29.85 22.22
C SER A 2 42.75 -31.37 22.20
N ARG A 3 41.74 -32.11 21.71
CA ARG A 3 41.86 -33.55 21.51
C ARG A 3 42.04 -33.84 20.03
N SER A 4 43.27 -34.18 19.67
CA SER A 4 43.67 -34.89 18.46
C SER A 4 43.37 -36.38 18.59
N VAL A 5 42.76 -37.00 17.58
CA VAL A 5 42.66 -38.47 17.44
C VAL A 5 42.88 -38.82 15.96
N PRO A 6 43.57 -39.94 15.65
CA PRO A 6 44.44 -40.08 14.48
C PRO A 6 43.87 -40.91 13.32
N GLU A 7 44.59 -40.85 12.21
CA GLU A 7 44.42 -41.54 10.92
C GLU A 7 44.49 -43.09 11.05
N PRO A 8 43.64 -43.87 10.35
CA PRO A 8 43.69 -45.33 10.41
C PRO A 8 44.61 -45.96 9.35
N LEU A 9 45.34 -46.97 9.81
CA LEU A 9 46.34 -47.79 9.11
C LEU A 9 45.75 -48.77 8.08
N ALA A 10 46.52 -49.02 7.02
CA ALA A 10 46.23 -49.94 5.93
C ALA A 10 46.32 -51.44 6.33
N PHE A 11 45.44 -52.25 5.74
CA PHE A 11 45.47 -53.73 5.83
C PHE A 11 46.00 -54.37 4.53
N PRO A 12 46.78 -55.48 4.61
CA PRO A 12 47.39 -56.13 3.45
C PRO A 12 46.43 -57.12 2.73
N PRO A 13 46.75 -57.56 1.49
CA PRO A 13 45.82 -58.30 0.64
C PRO A 13 45.84 -59.81 0.90
N HIS A 14 44.66 -60.44 0.91
CA HIS A 14 44.52 -61.90 0.91
C HIS A 14 44.62 -62.50 -0.50
N ALA A 15 45.51 -63.49 -0.65
CA ALA A 15 45.71 -64.27 -1.87
C ALA A 15 44.56 -65.28 -2.11
N ARG A 16 44.18 -65.48 -3.38
CA ARG A 16 43.19 -66.48 -3.83
C ARG A 16 43.85 -67.84 -4.09
N PRO A 17 43.15 -68.98 -3.91
CA PRO A 17 43.54 -70.25 -4.52
C PRO A 17 42.89 -70.45 -5.91
N PRO A 18 43.43 -71.34 -6.75
CA PRO A 18 42.98 -71.56 -8.13
C PRO A 18 42.00 -72.73 -8.23
N ALA A 19 41.06 -72.66 -9.18
CA ALA A 19 40.40 -73.83 -9.77
C ALA A 19 39.87 -73.48 -11.17
N ASP A 20 40.74 -73.79 -12.12
CA ASP A 20 40.56 -74.22 -13.49
C ASP A 20 39.16 -74.49 -14.09
N ILE A 21 39.04 -73.96 -15.33
CA ILE A 21 38.52 -74.57 -16.58
C ILE A 21 36.99 -74.74 -16.68
N PHE A 22 36.38 -74.17 -17.73
CA PHE A 22 35.61 -74.89 -18.76
C PHE A 22 35.16 -73.89 -19.87
N PHE A 23 35.82 -73.98 -21.03
CA PHE A 23 35.46 -73.60 -22.41
C PHE A 23 34.94 -72.19 -22.76
N SER A 24 35.77 -71.48 -23.53
CA SER A 24 35.37 -70.40 -24.43
C SER A 24 34.56 -70.94 -25.61
N PHE A 25 33.41 -70.35 -25.94
CA PHE A 25 32.97 -70.15 -27.33
C PHE A 25 31.97 -68.97 -27.35
N PHE A 26 32.20 -68.02 -28.28
CA PHE A 26 31.52 -66.72 -28.52
C PHE A 26 32.02 -65.49 -27.76
N ARG A 27 33.11 -64.87 -28.27
CA ARG A 27 33.43 -63.45 -28.05
C ARG A 27 32.44 -62.58 -28.87
N LYS A 28 31.65 -61.76 -28.18
CA LYS A 28 30.91 -60.62 -28.77
C LYS A 28 31.86 -59.42 -28.87
N PRO A 29 31.87 -58.62 -29.94
CA PRO A 29 32.75 -57.45 -30.04
C PRO A 29 32.30 -56.35 -29.07
N GLU A 30 33.27 -55.69 -28.45
CA GLU A 30 33.11 -54.61 -27.47
C GLU A 30 32.46 -53.36 -28.12
N PRO A 31 31.52 -52.68 -27.45
CA PRO A 31 30.90 -51.47 -28.01
C PRO A 31 31.88 -50.28 -27.99
N ALA A 32 31.91 -49.52 -29.08
CA ALA A 32 32.75 -48.32 -29.23
C ALA A 32 32.43 -47.26 -28.15
N PRO A 33 33.43 -46.45 -27.74
CA PRO A 33 33.29 -45.50 -26.65
C PRO A 33 32.27 -44.40 -26.98
N THR A 34 31.25 -44.27 -26.13
CA THR A 34 30.27 -43.18 -26.13
C THR A 34 30.98 -41.83 -25.92
N LYS A 35 30.65 -40.84 -26.76
CA LYS A 35 31.14 -39.45 -26.64
C LYS A 35 30.85 -38.91 -25.23
N PRO A 36 31.79 -38.20 -24.59
CA PRO A 36 31.55 -37.61 -23.27
C PRO A 36 30.42 -36.57 -23.34
N GLU A 37 29.47 -36.66 -22.42
CA GLU A 37 28.38 -35.70 -22.29
C GLU A 37 28.94 -34.29 -21.98
N PRO A 38 28.32 -33.22 -22.53
CA PRO A 38 28.79 -31.87 -22.30
C PRO A 38 28.63 -31.53 -20.81
N VAL A 39 29.74 -31.17 -20.16
CA VAL A 39 29.75 -30.73 -18.77
C VAL A 39 28.82 -29.52 -18.64
N PRO A 40 27.82 -29.55 -17.72
CA PRO A 40 26.92 -28.43 -17.53
C PRO A 40 27.71 -27.19 -17.11
N VAL A 41 27.47 -26.07 -17.79
CA VAL A 41 28.17 -24.79 -17.61
C VAL A 41 28.01 -24.23 -16.18
N LEU A 42 26.93 -24.62 -15.49
CA LEU A 42 26.68 -24.31 -14.09
C LEU A 42 26.40 -25.59 -13.30
N ALA A 43 27.02 -25.71 -12.13
CA ALA A 43 26.64 -26.67 -11.11
C ALA A 43 25.64 -26.03 -10.13
N GLN A 44 24.89 -26.85 -9.39
CA GLN A 44 23.89 -26.37 -8.42
C GLN A 44 24.49 -25.45 -7.34
N ASP A 45 25.76 -25.63 -7.05
CA ASP A 45 26.51 -24.88 -6.05
C ASP A 45 27.07 -23.55 -6.60
N ASN A 46 26.93 -23.31 -7.91
CA ASN A 46 27.54 -22.20 -8.64
C ASN A 46 26.52 -21.49 -9.56
N LEU A 47 25.28 -21.36 -9.10
CA LEU A 47 24.19 -20.73 -9.86
C LEU A 47 24.27 -19.19 -9.89
N PHE A 48 24.91 -18.58 -8.89
CA PHE A 48 24.87 -17.13 -8.68
C PHE A 48 26.25 -16.48 -8.79
N HIS A 49 26.40 -15.60 -9.78
CA HIS A 49 27.60 -14.82 -10.01
C HIS A 49 27.28 -13.32 -10.06
N PRO A 50 28.14 -12.44 -9.52
CA PRO A 50 28.11 -11.03 -9.89
C PRO A 50 28.17 -10.88 -11.40
N PHE A 51 27.42 -9.94 -12.00
CA PHE A 51 27.31 -9.82 -13.46
C PHE A 51 28.66 -9.72 -14.19
N SER A 52 29.66 -9.08 -13.58
CA SER A 52 31.02 -9.00 -14.15
C SER A 52 31.81 -10.31 -14.16
N LYS A 53 31.43 -11.28 -13.33
CA LYS A 53 32.08 -12.59 -13.20
C LYS A 53 31.20 -13.74 -13.71
N SER A 54 30.08 -13.42 -14.36
CA SER A 54 29.17 -14.40 -14.92
C SER A 54 29.86 -15.23 -16.02
N PRO A 55 29.65 -16.55 -16.10
CA PRO A 55 30.17 -17.36 -17.20
C PRO A 55 29.48 -17.06 -18.54
N PHE A 56 28.33 -16.36 -18.52
CA PHE A 56 27.62 -15.92 -19.72
C PHE A 56 28.05 -14.52 -20.16
N PRO A 57 28.61 -14.37 -21.39
CA PRO A 57 29.03 -13.08 -21.93
C PRO A 57 27.90 -12.04 -21.98
N MET A 58 26.67 -12.48 -22.21
CA MET A 58 25.49 -11.61 -22.26
C MET A 58 25.24 -10.88 -20.93
N LEU A 59 25.44 -11.57 -19.80
CA LEU A 59 25.29 -10.98 -18.47
C LEU A 59 26.48 -10.06 -18.12
N GLN A 60 27.68 -10.36 -18.62
CA GLN A 60 28.82 -9.45 -18.48
C GLN A 60 28.58 -8.15 -19.24
N ALA A 61 28.12 -8.25 -20.50
CA ALA A 61 27.76 -7.08 -21.32
C ALA A 61 26.65 -6.25 -20.66
N ARG A 62 25.63 -6.91 -20.09
CA ARG A 62 24.60 -6.24 -19.28
C ARG A 62 25.19 -5.52 -18.07
N GLY A 63 26.09 -6.16 -17.33
CA GLY A 63 26.78 -5.55 -16.19
C GLY A 63 27.63 -4.34 -16.59
N GLU A 64 28.28 -4.37 -17.74
CA GLU A 64 29.07 -3.24 -18.25
C GLU A 64 28.18 -2.09 -18.71
N ALA A 65 27.07 -2.38 -19.39
CA ALA A 65 26.07 -1.39 -19.74
C ALA A 65 25.50 -0.70 -18.49
N ILE A 66 25.15 -1.48 -17.46
CA ILE A 66 24.69 -0.95 -16.16
C ILE A 66 25.76 -0.04 -15.56
N LYS A 67 27.04 -0.43 -15.52
CA LYS A 67 28.11 0.43 -14.97
C LYS A 67 28.33 1.73 -15.74
N ARG A 68 28.12 1.73 -17.06
CA ARG A 68 28.30 2.93 -17.90
C ARG A 68 27.14 3.92 -17.75
N ILE A 69 25.93 3.41 -17.53
CA ILE A 69 24.69 4.21 -17.57
C ILE A 69 24.20 4.53 -16.15
N ALA A 70 24.31 3.58 -15.23
CA ALA A 70 23.77 3.73 -13.88
C ALA A 70 24.76 4.49 -12.99
N PRO A 71 24.30 5.55 -12.30
CA PRO A 71 25.09 6.19 -11.27
C PRO A 71 25.36 5.20 -10.12
N CYS A 72 26.51 5.34 -9.47
CA CYS A 72 26.85 4.51 -8.33
C CYS A 72 25.80 4.72 -7.21
N PRO A 73 25.17 3.66 -6.67
CA PRO A 73 24.28 3.79 -5.52
C PRO A 73 25.14 4.25 -4.33
N GLY A 74 25.05 5.54 -3.98
CA GLY A 74 25.86 6.16 -2.94
C GLY A 74 26.77 7.32 -3.38
N ALA A 75 26.67 7.83 -4.60
CA ALA A 75 27.26 9.14 -4.93
C ALA A 75 26.70 10.21 -3.96
N PRO A 76 27.52 11.17 -3.48
CA PRO A 76 27.11 12.05 -2.41
C PRO A 76 25.86 12.82 -2.83
N GLU A 77 24.88 12.83 -1.95
CA GLU A 77 23.58 13.46 -2.15
C GLU A 77 23.70 14.98 -2.02
N THR A 78 24.58 15.60 -2.82
CA THR A 78 24.72 17.04 -2.87
C THR A 78 23.66 17.64 -3.78
N ALA A 79 23.31 18.90 -3.54
CA ALA A 79 22.30 19.60 -4.34
C ALA A 79 22.68 19.68 -5.84
N GLU A 80 23.97 19.63 -6.18
CA GLU A 80 24.44 19.62 -7.57
C GLU A 80 24.12 18.28 -8.26
N ALA A 81 24.07 17.18 -7.51
CA ALA A 81 23.69 15.87 -8.02
C ALA A 81 22.19 15.74 -8.33
N GLN A 82 21.39 16.77 -8.02
CA GLN A 82 19.98 16.88 -8.38
C GLN A 82 19.80 17.25 -9.87
N VAL A 83 20.78 17.93 -10.49
CA VAL A 83 20.64 18.47 -11.84
C VAL A 83 20.48 17.33 -12.86
N GLY A 84 19.35 17.33 -13.56
CA GLY A 84 19.04 16.33 -14.60
C GLY A 84 18.35 15.06 -14.11
N LYS A 85 18.15 14.88 -12.79
CA LYS A 85 17.34 13.76 -12.28
C LYS A 85 15.84 14.05 -12.42
N PRO A 86 15.02 13.05 -12.79
CA PRO A 86 13.58 13.21 -12.79
C PRO A 86 13.06 13.42 -11.36
N GLN A 87 11.90 14.07 -11.25
CA GLN A 87 11.19 14.21 -9.99
C GLN A 87 10.56 12.87 -9.60
N VAL A 88 10.79 12.45 -8.37
CA VAL A 88 10.15 11.25 -7.80
C VAL A 88 8.76 11.64 -7.31
N ARG A 89 7.71 10.99 -7.84
CA ARG A 89 6.33 11.27 -7.43
C ARG A 89 5.79 10.13 -6.57
N ILE A 90 5.29 10.49 -5.39
CA ILE A 90 4.70 9.57 -4.42
C ILE A 90 3.20 9.83 -4.40
N PHE A 91 2.42 8.88 -4.90
CA PHE A 91 0.97 8.94 -4.92
C PHE A 91 0.41 8.20 -3.70
N ILE A 92 -0.05 8.95 -2.70
CA ILE A 92 -0.71 8.42 -1.52
C ILE A 92 -2.21 8.37 -1.82
N LEU A 93 -2.71 7.17 -2.08
CA LEU A 93 -4.10 6.92 -2.44
C LEU A 93 -4.92 6.57 -1.20
N GLY A 94 -6.18 7.01 -1.17
CA GLY A 94 -7.04 6.88 0.01
C GLY A 94 -6.62 7.79 1.17
N ALA A 95 -5.84 8.85 0.88
CA ALA A 95 -5.27 9.71 1.91
C ALA A 95 -6.37 10.37 2.78
N ARG A 96 -6.21 10.24 4.10
CA ARG A 96 -7.07 10.84 5.12
C ARG A 96 -6.19 11.58 6.12
N ALA A 97 -5.80 10.93 7.21
CA ALA A 97 -5.02 11.55 8.28
C ALA A 97 -3.65 12.03 7.78
N GLU A 98 -3.08 11.32 6.82
CA GLU A 98 -1.80 11.61 6.15
C GLU A 98 -1.79 13.01 5.52
N SER A 99 -2.92 13.40 4.93
CA SER A 99 -3.10 14.71 4.29
C SER A 99 -3.21 15.88 5.28
N SER A 100 -3.52 15.57 6.55
CA SER A 100 -3.67 16.55 7.63
C SER A 100 -2.41 16.69 8.48
N LEU A 101 -1.43 15.80 8.30
CA LEU A 101 -0.19 15.84 9.04
C LEU A 101 0.56 17.15 8.78
N PRO A 102 1.19 17.73 9.80
CA PRO A 102 2.07 18.87 9.61
C PRO A 102 3.16 18.56 8.58
N VAL A 103 3.45 19.51 7.71
CA VAL A 103 4.30 19.22 6.54
C VAL A 103 5.77 18.97 6.91
N HIS A 104 6.23 19.46 8.06
CA HIS A 104 7.56 19.14 8.59
C HIS A 104 7.76 17.62 8.79
N VAL A 105 6.69 16.84 8.95
CA VAL A 105 6.77 15.38 9.00
C VAL A 105 7.23 14.82 7.64
N TRP A 106 6.69 15.35 6.55
CA TRP A 106 7.05 14.95 5.19
C TRP A 106 8.41 15.51 4.74
N GLU A 107 8.82 16.66 5.30
CA GLU A 107 10.14 17.25 5.07
C GLU A 107 11.29 16.33 5.53
N GLN A 108 11.04 15.40 6.47
CA GLN A 108 12.03 14.41 6.89
C GLN A 108 12.52 13.54 5.72
N LEU A 109 11.70 13.33 4.68
CA LEU A 109 12.11 12.60 3.48
C LEU A 109 13.21 13.34 2.72
N CYS A 110 13.20 14.68 2.72
CA CYS A 110 14.25 15.49 2.10
C CYS A 110 15.58 15.40 2.84
N LEU A 111 15.56 15.08 4.14
CA LEU A 111 16.78 14.86 4.94
C LEU A 111 17.39 13.48 4.66
N LEU A 112 16.55 12.49 4.34
CA LEU A 112 17.00 11.14 3.97
C LEU A 112 17.46 11.05 2.52
N PHE A 113 16.90 11.89 1.64
CA PHE A 113 17.19 11.90 0.21
C PHE A 113 17.46 13.33 -0.35
N PRO A 114 18.52 14.03 0.10
CA PRO A 114 18.78 15.41 -0.27
C PRO A 114 19.03 15.66 -1.77
N ALA A 115 19.35 14.64 -2.55
CA ALA A 115 19.49 14.75 -4.02
C ALA A 115 18.21 14.44 -4.80
N ALA A 116 17.12 14.05 -4.13
CA ALA A 116 15.85 13.70 -4.77
C ALA A 116 14.87 14.88 -4.74
N GLN A 117 14.25 15.17 -5.89
CA GLN A 117 13.09 16.06 -5.93
C GLN A 117 11.84 15.23 -5.68
N LEU A 118 11.11 15.52 -4.63
CA LEU A 118 9.93 14.78 -4.20
C LEU A 118 8.66 15.57 -4.52
N HIS A 119 7.70 14.91 -5.17
CA HIS A 119 6.33 15.38 -5.28
C HIS A 119 5.39 14.40 -4.59
N ILE A 120 4.75 14.83 -3.51
CA ILE A 120 3.76 14.01 -2.83
C ILE A 120 2.36 14.41 -3.29
N PHE A 121 1.60 13.44 -3.81
CA PHE A 121 0.20 13.58 -4.16
C PHE A 121 -0.66 12.87 -3.12
N PHE A 122 -1.46 13.63 -2.37
CA PHE A 122 -2.53 13.07 -1.54
C PHE A 122 -3.80 13.01 -2.37
N ILE A 123 -4.32 11.81 -2.63
CA ILE A 123 -5.54 11.61 -3.41
C ILE A 123 -6.52 10.79 -2.59
N GLY A 124 -7.71 11.34 -2.36
CA GLY A 124 -8.77 10.64 -1.66
C GLY A 124 -9.97 11.54 -1.34
N PRO A 125 -11.15 10.95 -1.08
CA PRO A 125 -12.37 11.71 -0.82
C PRO A 125 -12.31 12.53 0.48
N GLN A 126 -11.43 12.15 1.42
CA GLN A 126 -11.28 12.79 2.73
C GLN A 126 -10.01 13.64 2.86
N VAL A 127 -9.35 13.98 1.75
CA VAL A 127 -8.15 14.83 1.77
C VAL A 127 -8.45 16.20 2.38
N SER A 128 -7.59 16.64 3.29
CA SER A 128 -7.69 17.93 3.96
C SER A 128 -7.32 19.07 3.00
N LEU A 129 -8.24 20.01 2.81
CA LEU A 129 -8.00 21.19 1.97
C LEU A 129 -7.62 22.39 2.85
N PRO A 130 -6.81 23.33 2.32
CA PRO A 130 -6.49 24.57 3.00
C PRO A 130 -7.74 25.38 3.30
N LYS A 131 -7.77 26.05 4.46
CA LYS A 131 -8.83 27.02 4.78
C LYS A 131 -8.93 28.07 3.65
N PRO A 132 -10.15 28.46 3.25
CA PRO A 132 -10.33 29.56 2.30
C PRO A 132 -9.72 30.84 2.90
N GLU A 133 -9.25 31.75 2.04
CA GLU A 133 -8.75 33.04 2.52
C GLU A 133 -9.88 33.77 3.22
N THR A 134 -9.72 34.01 4.52
CA THR A 134 -10.56 35.00 5.21
C THR A 134 -10.29 36.35 4.53
N PRO A 135 -11.33 37.07 4.06
CA PRO A 135 -11.14 38.40 3.50
C PRO A 135 -10.43 39.24 4.56
N LYS A 136 -9.21 39.71 4.26
CA LYS A 136 -8.53 40.65 5.13
C LYS A 136 -9.45 41.88 5.21
N PRO A 137 -9.87 42.33 6.41
CA PRO A 137 -10.62 43.57 6.50
C PRO A 137 -9.82 44.65 5.78
N PRO A 138 -10.47 45.53 4.99
CA PRO A 138 -9.77 46.59 4.29
C PRO A 138 -8.90 47.32 5.32
N ALA A 139 -7.61 47.47 5.00
CA ALA A 139 -6.67 48.12 5.90
C ALA A 139 -7.23 49.50 6.23
N GLN A 140 -7.80 49.65 7.43
CA GLN A 140 -8.23 50.94 7.92
C GLN A 140 -6.97 51.78 8.06
N PHE A 141 -6.88 52.84 7.27
CA PHE A 141 -5.82 53.82 7.39
C PHE A 141 -5.95 54.45 8.78
N GLN A 142 -5.15 54.01 9.74
CA GLN A 142 -5.08 54.63 11.06
C GLN A 142 -4.17 55.86 10.92
N PRO A 143 -4.69 57.10 11.04
CA PRO A 143 -3.82 58.25 11.18
C PRO A 143 -2.99 58.12 12.47
N PRO A 144 -1.76 58.65 12.50
CA PRO A 144 -0.89 58.52 13.66
C PRO A 144 -1.53 59.17 14.89
N ILE A 145 -1.66 58.39 15.97
CA ILE A 145 -2.20 58.85 17.25
C ILE A 145 -1.13 59.73 17.92
N PRO A 146 -1.43 60.97 18.31
CA PRO A 146 -0.51 61.77 19.11
C PRO A 146 -0.47 61.26 20.57
N PRO A 147 0.66 61.41 21.28
CA PRO A 147 0.78 60.91 22.64
C PRO A 147 0.03 61.84 23.59
N THR A 148 -0.76 61.28 24.51
CA THR A 148 -1.20 62.03 25.69
C THR A 148 -1.19 61.13 26.91
N ASP A 149 -0.52 61.65 27.92
CA ASP A 149 -0.21 61.09 29.22
C ASP A 149 -1.42 60.98 30.15
N GLN A 150 -1.40 59.90 30.94
CA GLN A 150 -1.76 59.75 32.36
C GLN A 150 -3.17 60.09 32.91
N ALA A 151 -3.66 59.13 33.72
CA ALA A 151 -4.19 59.30 35.09
C ALA A 151 -5.71 59.08 35.39
N THR A 152 -5.97 57.88 35.96
CA THR A 152 -6.67 57.57 37.25
C THR A 152 -8.22 57.56 37.43
N GLN A 153 -8.64 56.55 38.23
CA GLN A 153 -9.83 56.37 39.09
C GLN A 153 -11.08 55.71 38.46
N ALA A 154 -11.96 54.95 39.14
CA ALA A 154 -11.99 54.02 40.28
C ALA A 154 -13.49 53.63 40.49
N ALA A 155 -13.79 52.39 40.95
CA ALA A 155 -15.08 51.90 41.53
C ALA A 155 -16.35 51.95 40.61
N GLY A 156 -17.41 51.13 40.71
CA GLY A 156 -17.99 50.19 41.68
C GLY A 156 -19.54 50.22 41.51
N ALA A 157 -20.28 49.21 42.00
CA ALA A 157 -21.77 49.08 42.12
C ALA A 157 -22.55 48.52 40.88
N THR A 158 -23.16 47.32 40.84
CA THR A 158 -24.24 46.59 41.60
C THR A 158 -25.66 46.73 41.02
N SER A 159 -26.17 45.59 40.45
CA SER A 159 -27.52 44.95 40.55
C SER A 159 -28.80 45.74 40.15
N PRO A 160 -30.04 45.14 40.05
CA PRO A 160 -30.47 43.72 40.17
C PRO A 160 -31.58 43.23 39.17
N THR A 161 -31.93 41.95 39.29
CA THR A 161 -33.14 41.22 38.83
C THR A 161 -34.45 41.69 39.51
N PRO A 162 -35.66 41.32 39.02
CA PRO A 162 -36.53 40.34 39.73
C PRO A 162 -37.36 39.43 38.78
N ASP A 163 -37.43 38.10 38.98
CA ASP A 163 -38.35 37.27 39.81
C ASP A 163 -39.78 37.00 39.26
N MET A 164 -39.96 35.75 38.76
CA MET A 164 -40.97 34.69 39.05
C MET A 164 -42.41 35.01 39.53
N PRO A 165 -43.46 34.18 39.22
CA PRO A 165 -43.65 32.85 39.88
C PRO A 165 -44.35 31.72 39.04
N PRO A 166 -44.53 30.51 39.63
CA PRO A 166 -44.87 29.25 38.92
C PRO A 166 -46.29 28.72 39.21
N THR A 167 -46.77 27.77 38.41
CA THR A 167 -47.83 26.83 38.81
C THR A 167 -47.73 25.48 38.08
N SER A 168 -47.95 24.43 38.85
CA SER A 168 -48.06 23.01 38.55
C SER A 168 -49.26 22.64 37.65
N ASP A 169 -49.14 21.59 36.84
CA ASP A 169 -50.02 20.42 37.00
C ASP A 169 -49.56 19.19 36.20
N ALA A 170 -49.87 18.02 36.74
CA ALA A 170 -49.63 16.70 36.20
C ALA A 170 -50.67 16.31 35.13
N SER A 171 -50.31 15.45 34.16
CA SER A 171 -51.15 14.33 33.63
C SER A 171 -50.46 13.58 32.48
N GLN A 172 -50.40 12.25 32.61
CA GLN A 172 -50.03 11.25 31.58
C GLN A 172 -51.09 11.11 30.48
N PRO A 173 -50.72 10.54 29.32
CA PRO A 173 -51.64 9.73 28.51
C PRO A 173 -51.20 8.24 28.38
N PRO A 174 -52.13 7.33 28.01
CA PRO A 174 -52.08 5.91 28.38
C PRO A 174 -51.56 4.94 27.30
N ALA A 175 -51.38 3.68 27.73
CA ALA A 175 -50.86 2.51 27.01
C ALA A 175 -51.73 2.02 25.82
N PRO A 176 -51.17 1.25 24.87
CA PRO A 176 -51.93 0.67 23.75
C PRO A 176 -52.55 -0.69 24.11
N GLU A 177 -53.78 -0.88 23.64
CA GLU A 177 -54.58 -2.10 23.74
C GLU A 177 -54.05 -3.26 22.89
N ALA A 178 -54.30 -4.48 23.38
CA ALA A 178 -53.92 -5.74 22.78
C ALA A 178 -54.96 -6.22 21.74
N THR A 179 -54.49 -6.75 20.61
CA THR A 179 -55.31 -7.42 19.59
C THR A 179 -54.83 -8.86 19.36
N VAL A 180 -55.79 -9.79 19.29
CA VAL A 180 -55.68 -11.26 19.25
C VAL A 180 -55.28 -11.77 17.84
N PRO A 181 -54.59 -12.93 17.67
CA PRO A 181 -53.84 -13.25 16.45
C PRO A 181 -54.69 -13.92 15.36
N ALA A 182 -54.39 -13.59 14.10
CA ALA A 182 -54.91 -14.24 12.91
C ALA A 182 -53.92 -15.29 12.36
N LYS A 183 -54.46 -16.36 11.78
CA LYS A 183 -53.77 -17.56 11.27
C LYS A 183 -52.71 -17.21 10.20
N ILE A 184 -51.55 -17.85 10.28
CA ILE A 184 -50.40 -17.64 9.38
C ILE A 184 -50.33 -18.77 8.36
N ASP A 185 -50.34 -18.42 7.07
CA ASP A 185 -50.11 -19.30 5.93
C ASP A 185 -48.62 -19.69 5.82
N PRO A 186 -48.30 -20.92 5.35
CA PRO A 186 -46.93 -21.45 5.35
C PRO A 186 -45.97 -20.75 4.37
N ASP A 187 -46.47 -20.02 3.37
CA ASP A 187 -45.62 -19.27 2.42
C ASP A 187 -45.12 -17.93 2.98
N THR A 188 -45.78 -17.40 4.03
CA THR A 188 -45.32 -16.20 4.74
C THR A 188 -44.13 -16.51 5.65
N VAL A 189 -43.94 -17.77 6.04
CA VAL A 189 -42.85 -18.20 6.92
C VAL A 189 -41.49 -18.12 6.22
N HIS A 190 -41.43 -18.38 4.91
CA HIS A 190 -40.18 -18.29 4.15
C HIS A 190 -39.75 -16.83 3.87
N GLN A 191 -40.70 -15.94 3.55
CA GLN A 191 -40.40 -14.51 3.38
C GLN A 191 -40.06 -13.84 4.72
N ASN A 192 -40.75 -14.21 5.80
CA ASN A 192 -40.44 -13.71 7.14
C ASN A 192 -39.08 -14.16 7.62
N LYS A 193 -38.60 -15.36 7.25
CA LYS A 193 -37.25 -15.83 7.62
C LYS A 193 -36.15 -15.12 6.85
N ILE A 194 -36.38 -14.74 5.59
CA ILE A 194 -35.45 -13.91 4.79
C ILE A 194 -35.41 -12.49 5.35
N ALA A 195 -36.57 -11.90 5.66
CA ALA A 195 -36.66 -10.59 6.29
C ALA A 195 -36.06 -10.61 7.71
N GLU A 196 -36.25 -11.67 8.49
CA GLU A 196 -35.70 -11.84 9.85
C GLU A 196 -34.20 -12.13 9.84
N LEU A 197 -33.66 -12.76 8.79
CA LEU A 197 -32.21 -12.89 8.56
C LEU A 197 -31.59 -11.56 8.10
N GLN A 198 -32.31 -10.76 7.30
CA GLN A 198 -31.91 -9.40 6.95
C GLN A 198 -32.01 -8.43 8.16
N ASN A 199 -32.94 -8.68 9.08
CA ASN A 199 -33.19 -7.86 10.27
C ASN A 199 -32.42 -8.34 11.51
N ARG A 200 -31.93 -9.60 11.50
CA ARG A 200 -30.76 -10.01 12.29
C ARG A 200 -29.56 -9.28 11.70
N LYS A 201 -29.41 -8.02 12.10
CA LYS A 201 -28.11 -7.38 12.24
C LYS A 201 -27.34 -8.20 13.29
N GLU A 202 -26.88 -9.37 12.86
CA GLU A 202 -25.90 -10.18 13.56
C GLU A 202 -24.62 -9.36 13.54
N TYR A 203 -24.54 -8.42 14.50
CA TYR A 203 -23.47 -7.45 14.70
C TYR A 203 -22.74 -7.11 13.39
N LEU A 204 -23.40 -6.39 12.47
CA LEU A 204 -22.61 -5.43 11.70
C LEU A 204 -22.15 -4.43 12.76
N PRO A 205 -20.87 -4.41 13.16
CA PRO A 205 -20.42 -3.41 14.11
C PRO A 205 -20.87 -2.07 13.54
N ASN A 206 -21.43 -1.19 14.36
CA ASN A 206 -21.63 0.20 13.98
C ASN A 206 -20.23 0.70 13.63
N VAL A 207 -19.88 0.65 12.33
CA VAL A 207 -18.55 1.01 11.85
C VAL A 207 -18.47 2.50 12.12
N PHE A 208 -17.76 2.86 13.18
CA PHE A 208 -17.54 4.25 13.52
C PHE A 208 -16.87 4.89 12.32
N LYS A 209 -17.58 5.81 11.67
CA LYS A 209 -17.04 6.61 10.56
C LYS A 209 -16.40 7.83 11.19
N PRO A 210 -15.08 7.85 11.34
CA PRO A 210 -14.43 8.95 12.01
C PRO A 210 -14.61 10.23 11.17
N PRO A 211 -14.77 11.40 11.80
CA PRO A 211 -15.05 12.64 11.09
C PRO A 211 -13.91 12.96 10.09
N PRO A 212 -14.22 13.65 8.98
CA PRO A 212 -13.17 14.07 8.05
C PRO A 212 -12.16 14.95 8.81
N PRO A 213 -10.86 14.84 8.46
CA PRO A 213 -9.82 15.61 9.11
C PRO A 213 -10.07 17.12 8.98
N MET A 214 -9.61 17.87 9.98
CA MET A 214 -9.77 19.33 9.99
C MET A 214 -9.06 19.97 8.79
N PRO A 215 -9.61 21.06 8.22
CA PRO A 215 -8.92 21.84 7.20
C PRO A 215 -7.54 22.32 7.67
N ILE A 216 -6.54 22.17 6.80
CA ILE A 216 -5.17 22.59 7.08
C ILE A 216 -5.02 24.11 7.00
N ASP A 217 -4.03 24.64 7.69
CA ASP A 217 -3.68 26.05 7.57
C ASP A 217 -3.01 26.34 6.23
N ARG A 218 -3.44 27.42 5.58
CA ARG A 218 -2.92 27.84 4.29
C ARG A 218 -1.51 28.40 4.45
N GLN A 219 -0.57 27.88 3.67
CA GLN A 219 0.81 28.37 3.66
C GLN A 219 0.97 29.54 2.69
N LYS A 220 2.05 30.31 2.87
CA LYS A 220 2.35 31.51 2.06
C LYS A 220 2.35 31.24 0.55
N TYR A 221 2.85 30.08 0.14
CA TYR A 221 3.00 29.70 -1.27
C TYR A 221 1.95 28.69 -1.74
N THR A 222 0.93 28.40 -0.93
CA THR A 222 -0.16 27.51 -1.31
C THR A 222 -0.97 28.12 -2.44
N ARG A 223 -1.09 27.38 -3.55
CA ARG A 223 -1.86 27.76 -4.74
C ARG A 223 -3.08 26.86 -4.87
N ASN A 224 -4.19 27.46 -5.27
CA ASN A 224 -5.36 26.71 -5.69
C ASN A 224 -5.03 25.99 -7.02
N ALA A 225 -5.28 24.68 -7.09
CA ALA A 225 -4.96 23.84 -8.23
C ALA A 225 -6.21 23.31 -8.96
N VAL A 226 -7.40 23.82 -8.62
CA VAL A 226 -8.68 23.37 -9.19
C VAL A 226 -8.69 23.50 -10.71
N ASN A 227 -8.18 24.60 -11.26
CA ASN A 227 -8.13 24.79 -12.72
C ASN A 227 -7.18 23.80 -13.42
N ARG A 228 -6.21 23.23 -12.69
CA ARG A 228 -5.24 22.28 -13.24
C ARG A 228 -5.78 20.86 -13.27
N TYR A 229 -6.49 20.46 -12.22
CA TYR A 229 -6.94 19.07 -12.03
C TYR A 229 -8.46 18.88 -12.19
N GLY A 230 -9.24 19.95 -12.34
CA GLY A 230 -10.70 19.89 -12.44
C GLY A 230 -11.42 19.54 -11.14
N VAL A 231 -10.69 19.24 -10.06
CA VAL A 231 -11.20 18.80 -8.76
C VAL A 231 -10.73 19.71 -7.63
N PRO A 232 -11.44 19.77 -6.48
CA PRO A 232 -11.01 20.51 -5.30
C PRO A 232 -9.58 20.13 -4.90
N SER A 233 -8.64 21.02 -5.16
CA SER A 233 -7.21 20.71 -5.03
C SER A 233 -6.35 21.93 -4.74
N TYR A 234 -5.18 21.67 -4.16
CA TYR A 234 -4.18 22.67 -3.87
C TYR A 234 -2.78 22.12 -4.17
N THR A 235 -1.84 23.01 -4.48
CA THR A 235 -0.42 22.68 -4.59
C THR A 235 0.38 23.67 -3.77
N THR A 236 1.26 23.16 -2.93
CA THR A 236 2.17 23.97 -2.11
C THR A 236 3.60 23.47 -2.33
N PRO A 237 4.49 24.29 -2.94
CA PRO A 237 5.92 24.06 -2.88
C PRO A 237 6.40 24.45 -1.47
N TYR A 238 6.96 23.50 -0.74
CA TYR A 238 7.41 23.71 0.64
C TYR A 238 8.88 24.07 0.70
N THR A 239 9.71 23.20 0.11
CA THR A 239 11.14 23.44 -0.08
C THR A 239 11.44 23.41 -1.58
N LYS A 240 12.71 23.54 -1.97
CA LYS A 240 13.09 23.42 -3.39
C LYS A 240 12.95 21.97 -3.86
N GLU A 241 13.03 21.05 -2.92
CA GLU A 241 13.04 19.61 -3.11
C GLU A 241 11.64 19.01 -2.91
N LEU A 242 10.80 19.56 -2.03
CA LEU A 242 9.47 19.03 -1.71
C LEU A 242 8.32 19.89 -2.23
N THR A 243 7.49 19.28 -3.07
CA THR A 243 6.18 19.81 -3.44
C THR A 243 5.08 18.85 -2.99
N VAL A 244 4.00 19.39 -2.45
CA VAL A 244 2.84 18.61 -2.04
C VAL A 244 1.62 19.11 -2.79
N THR A 245 0.83 18.16 -3.30
CA THR A 245 -0.47 18.42 -3.91
C THR A 245 -1.52 17.57 -3.23
N GLY A 246 -2.62 18.18 -2.80
CA GLY A 246 -3.79 17.45 -2.29
C GLY A 246 -4.96 17.56 -3.26
N LEU A 247 -5.58 16.43 -3.59
CA LEU A 247 -6.75 16.30 -4.44
C LEU A 247 -7.86 15.59 -3.65
N ARG A 248 -8.97 16.30 -3.41
CA ARG A 248 -10.13 15.72 -2.74
C ARG A 248 -11.08 15.10 -3.76
N THR A 249 -10.80 13.86 -4.14
CA THR A 249 -11.55 13.08 -5.15
C THR A 249 -11.15 11.61 -5.10
N ASN A 250 -11.89 10.72 -5.76
CA ASN A 250 -11.43 9.35 -6.00
C ASN A 250 -10.35 9.32 -7.08
N TYR A 251 -9.41 8.38 -6.96
CA TYR A 251 -8.32 8.26 -7.93
C TYR A 251 -8.81 7.96 -9.35
N LEU A 252 -9.89 7.18 -9.48
CA LEU A 252 -10.50 6.85 -10.77
C LEU A 252 -10.82 8.11 -11.59
N ASP A 253 -11.33 9.16 -10.95
CA ASP A 253 -11.74 10.40 -11.62
C ASP A 253 -10.54 11.19 -12.17
N VAL A 254 -9.35 11.03 -11.60
CA VAL A 254 -8.13 11.78 -11.96
C VAL A 254 -7.06 10.92 -12.63
N HIS A 255 -7.26 9.61 -12.75
CA HIS A 255 -6.29 8.70 -13.33
C HIS A 255 -5.85 9.14 -14.73
N HIS A 256 -6.79 9.59 -15.55
CA HIS A 256 -6.54 10.09 -16.91
C HIS A 256 -5.56 11.28 -16.98
N LEU A 257 -5.44 12.07 -15.90
CA LEU A 257 -4.50 13.19 -15.83
C LEU A 257 -3.05 12.72 -15.62
N PHE A 258 -2.88 11.50 -15.12
CA PHE A 258 -1.57 10.94 -14.77
C PHE A 258 -1.16 9.79 -15.67
N SER A 259 -2.10 9.02 -16.22
CA SER A 259 -1.88 7.76 -16.93
C SER A 259 -0.78 7.82 -18.00
N GLU A 260 -0.73 8.88 -18.80
CA GLU A 260 0.28 9.06 -19.84
C GLU A 260 1.67 9.44 -19.30
N SER A 261 1.70 10.04 -18.10
CA SER A 261 2.93 10.54 -17.49
C SER A 261 3.57 9.54 -16.54
N LEU A 262 2.88 8.48 -16.14
CA LEU A 262 3.36 7.54 -15.12
C LEU A 262 4.62 6.81 -15.61
N ASP A 263 5.65 6.81 -14.77
CA ASP A 263 6.96 6.19 -15.01
C ASP A 263 7.29 5.20 -13.87
N PRO A 264 7.39 3.89 -14.17
CA PRO A 264 7.72 2.85 -13.20
C PRO A 264 9.02 3.04 -12.41
N TYR A 265 9.93 3.90 -12.88
CA TYR A 265 11.23 4.13 -12.25
C TYR A 265 11.26 5.35 -11.32
N SER A 266 10.37 6.32 -11.52
CA SER A 266 10.33 7.55 -10.73
C SER A 266 9.03 7.71 -9.93
N ASP A 267 7.99 6.94 -10.23
CA ASP A 267 6.72 7.01 -9.54
C ASP A 267 6.46 5.80 -8.65
N VAL A 268 5.78 6.06 -7.54
CA VAL A 268 5.38 5.02 -6.59
C VAL A 268 3.99 5.31 -6.05
N PHE A 269 3.17 4.27 -5.95
CA PHE A 269 1.89 4.33 -5.25
C PHE A 269 2.06 3.82 -3.83
N PHE A 270 1.42 4.49 -2.88
CA PHE A 270 1.48 4.13 -1.47
C PHE A 270 0.07 4.12 -0.88
N PHE A 271 -0.25 3.03 -0.19
CA PHE A 271 -1.52 2.84 0.50
C PHE A 271 -1.28 2.60 1.99
N PHE A 272 -1.84 3.48 2.81
CA PHE A 272 -1.83 3.31 4.27
C PHE A 272 -3.07 2.54 4.69
N SER A 273 -2.92 1.22 4.89
CA SER A 273 -4.01 0.33 5.35
C SER A 273 -5.31 0.51 4.57
N PRO A 274 -5.28 0.27 3.24
CA PRO A 274 -6.39 0.55 2.34
C PRO A 274 -7.61 -0.35 2.56
N GLY A 275 -7.41 -1.47 3.27
CA GLY A 275 -8.45 -2.43 3.59
C GLY A 275 -8.96 -3.23 2.39
N PHE A 276 -8.07 -3.67 1.51
CA PHE A 276 -8.44 -4.42 0.29
C PHE A 276 -9.31 -5.65 0.58
N GLY A 277 -9.00 -6.37 1.65
CA GLY A 277 -9.72 -7.55 2.07
C GLY A 277 -10.90 -7.27 3.02
N PHE A 278 -11.18 -6.01 3.39
CA PHE A 278 -12.34 -5.71 4.21
C PHE A 278 -13.64 -5.88 3.43
N PRO A 279 -14.74 -6.26 4.10
CA PRO A 279 -16.06 -6.21 3.48
C PRO A 279 -16.41 -4.76 3.12
N SER A 280 -16.85 -4.57 1.89
CA SER A 280 -17.40 -3.31 1.39
C SER A 280 -18.69 -2.98 2.11
N GLU A 281 -18.90 -1.70 2.41
CA GLU A 281 -20.17 -1.24 3.01
C GLU A 281 -21.29 -1.13 1.98
N ASN A 282 -20.91 -0.90 0.71
CA ASN A 282 -21.85 -0.50 -0.35
C ASN A 282 -22.01 -1.57 -1.44
N SER A 283 -21.12 -2.57 -1.48
CA SER A 283 -21.10 -3.60 -2.53
C SER A 283 -21.31 -5.00 -1.95
N PHE A 284 -22.28 -5.72 -2.50
CA PHE A 284 -22.66 -7.08 -2.09
C PHE A 284 -22.55 -8.03 -3.28
N ALA A 285 -22.35 -9.31 -2.99
CA ALA A 285 -22.33 -10.39 -3.98
C ALA A 285 -23.72 -10.56 -4.63
N GLU A 286 -23.82 -11.44 -5.63
CA GLU A 286 -25.08 -11.71 -6.36
C GLU A 286 -26.24 -12.11 -5.42
N ASP A 287 -25.92 -12.72 -4.28
CA ASP A 287 -26.89 -13.11 -3.25
C ASP A 287 -27.50 -11.93 -2.47
N GLY A 288 -26.95 -10.71 -2.62
CA GLY A 288 -27.40 -9.49 -1.96
C GLY A 288 -27.17 -9.44 -0.44
N ILE A 289 -26.58 -10.48 0.15
CA ILE A 289 -26.37 -10.64 1.59
C ILE A 289 -24.88 -10.58 1.96
N THR A 290 -24.03 -11.24 1.19
CA THR A 290 -22.60 -11.32 1.47
C THR A 290 -21.89 -10.07 0.94
N PRO A 291 -21.20 -9.28 1.78
CA PRO A 291 -20.45 -8.12 1.30
C PRO A 291 -19.24 -8.56 0.49
N LEU A 292 -18.98 -7.87 -0.63
CA LEU A 292 -17.78 -8.10 -1.43
C LEU A 292 -16.55 -7.51 -0.74
N PRO A 293 -15.35 -8.11 -0.91
CA PRO A 293 -14.10 -7.43 -0.54
C PRO A 293 -13.96 -6.07 -1.23
N GLN A 294 -13.39 -5.06 -0.57
CA GLN A 294 -13.24 -3.72 -1.17
C GLN A 294 -12.42 -3.72 -2.47
N ILE A 295 -11.49 -4.66 -2.59
CA ILE A 295 -10.73 -4.90 -3.83
C ILE A 295 -11.57 -5.42 -4.99
N ALA A 296 -12.69 -6.08 -4.72
CA ALA A 296 -13.63 -6.56 -5.73
C ALA A 296 -14.78 -5.57 -5.97
N SER A 297 -14.98 -4.61 -5.06
CA SER A 297 -16.01 -3.59 -5.18
C SER A 297 -15.67 -2.60 -6.31
N PRO A 298 -16.59 -2.38 -7.28
CA PRO A 298 -16.37 -1.44 -8.37
C PRO A 298 -16.39 0.03 -7.90
N THR A 299 -17.04 0.31 -6.76
CA THR A 299 -17.14 1.66 -6.17
C THR A 299 -15.92 2.03 -5.32
N GLU A 300 -15.08 1.06 -4.96
CA GLU A 300 -13.91 1.24 -4.11
C GLU A 300 -12.63 0.97 -4.93
N TRP A 301 -11.97 -0.17 -4.75
CA TRP A 301 -10.65 -0.43 -5.33
C TRP A 301 -10.67 -1.30 -6.59
N GLY A 302 -11.77 -2.00 -6.88
CA GLY A 302 -11.83 -2.97 -7.98
C GLY A 302 -11.65 -2.37 -9.36
N SER A 303 -12.07 -1.12 -9.58
CA SER A 303 -11.81 -0.39 -10.82
C SER A 303 -10.43 0.29 -10.84
N VAL A 304 -9.85 0.58 -9.68
CA VAL A 304 -8.60 1.34 -9.54
C VAL A 304 -7.38 0.44 -9.67
N LEU A 305 -7.37 -0.71 -8.98
CA LEU A 305 -6.18 -1.55 -8.89
C LEU A 305 -5.71 -2.10 -10.25
N PRO A 306 -6.60 -2.54 -11.17
CA PRO A 306 -6.19 -2.93 -12.53
C PRO A 306 -5.47 -1.81 -13.28
N LEU A 307 -5.94 -0.55 -13.17
CA LEU A 307 -5.30 0.62 -13.78
C LEU A 307 -3.90 0.88 -13.19
N LEU A 308 -3.74 0.67 -11.87
CA LEU A 308 -2.44 0.80 -11.22
C LEU A 308 -1.48 -0.32 -11.66
N LEU A 309 -1.95 -1.56 -11.82
CA LEU A 309 -1.14 -2.66 -12.33
C LEU A 309 -0.77 -2.47 -13.82
N GLU A 310 -1.60 -1.77 -14.59
CA GLU A 310 -1.27 -1.39 -15.96
C GLU A 310 -0.08 -0.41 -15.98
N SER A 311 -0.02 0.53 -15.04
CA SER A 311 1.06 1.53 -14.95
C SER A 311 2.45 0.95 -14.69
N LYS A 312 2.56 -0.31 -14.24
CA LYS A 312 3.81 -0.99 -13.81
C LYS A 312 4.60 -0.29 -12.71
N CYS A 313 4.05 0.78 -12.14
CA CYS A 313 4.63 1.44 -10.99
C CYS A 313 4.52 0.52 -9.76
N PRO A 314 5.52 0.54 -8.87
CA PRO A 314 5.43 -0.18 -7.61
C PRO A 314 4.31 0.39 -6.74
N ILE A 315 3.55 -0.51 -6.12
CA ILE A 315 2.46 -0.22 -5.19
C ILE A 315 2.85 -0.77 -3.83
N PHE A 316 3.10 0.12 -2.88
CA PHE A 316 3.40 -0.23 -1.49
C PHE A 316 2.15 -0.14 -0.64
N VAL A 317 1.99 -1.10 0.26
CA VAL A 317 0.83 -1.20 1.12
C VAL A 317 1.29 -1.55 2.54
N THR A 318 0.72 -0.86 3.52
CA THR A 318 0.95 -1.13 4.94
C THR A 318 -0.27 -1.75 5.59
N GLY A 319 -0.10 -2.77 6.41
CA GLY A 319 -1.17 -3.37 7.23
C GLY A 319 -0.97 -3.08 8.72
N PHE A 320 -2.04 -3.16 9.50
CA PHE A 320 -1.99 -2.88 10.94
C PHE A 320 -1.99 -4.13 11.84
N SER A 321 -2.17 -5.32 11.26
CA SER A 321 -2.06 -6.59 11.97
C SER A 321 -1.66 -7.74 11.03
N PRO A 322 -1.14 -8.86 11.55
CA PRO A 322 -0.85 -10.04 10.73
C PRO A 322 -2.08 -10.59 10.00
N ALA A 323 -3.23 -10.66 10.70
CA ALA A 323 -4.48 -11.17 10.14
C ALA A 323 -5.04 -10.25 9.03
N ASP A 324 -4.81 -8.95 9.16
CA ASP A 324 -5.17 -7.94 8.16
C ASP A 324 -4.35 -8.13 6.88
N VAL A 325 -3.01 -8.20 7.01
CA VAL A 325 -2.11 -8.44 5.87
C VAL A 325 -2.46 -9.76 5.17
N GLU A 326 -2.73 -10.84 5.90
CA GLU A 326 -3.12 -12.12 5.31
C GLU A 326 -4.44 -12.02 4.53
N ARG A 327 -5.42 -11.29 5.06
CA ARG A 327 -6.71 -11.08 4.40
C ARG A 327 -6.55 -10.27 3.12
N ASP A 328 -5.79 -9.18 3.15
CA ASP A 328 -5.49 -8.36 1.98
C ASP A 328 -4.80 -9.21 0.90
N VAL A 329 -3.79 -9.99 1.26
CA VAL A 329 -3.06 -10.86 0.33
C VAL A 329 -3.95 -11.95 -0.28
N ARG A 330 -4.84 -12.53 0.52
CA ARG A 330 -5.84 -13.50 0.03
C ARG A 330 -6.78 -12.83 -0.99
N SER A 331 -7.25 -11.63 -0.68
CA SER A 331 -8.15 -10.88 -1.54
C SER A 331 -7.52 -10.51 -2.90
N LEU A 332 -6.22 -10.21 -2.95
CA LEU A 332 -5.48 -9.99 -4.21
C LEU A 332 -5.47 -11.22 -5.12
N SER A 333 -5.45 -12.41 -4.51
CA SER A 333 -5.36 -13.68 -5.23
C SER A 333 -6.73 -14.14 -5.76
N GLU A 334 -7.80 -13.65 -5.16
CA GLU A 334 -9.19 -13.98 -5.51
C GLU A 334 -9.85 -12.90 -6.39
N ALA A 335 -9.37 -11.65 -6.32
CA ALA A 335 -9.99 -10.52 -7.00
C ALA A 335 -9.95 -10.65 -8.53
N PRO A 336 -11.07 -10.33 -9.22
CA PRO A 336 -11.11 -10.32 -10.68
C PRO A 336 -10.14 -9.27 -11.24
N ASP A 337 -9.54 -9.55 -12.39
CA ASP A 337 -8.58 -8.69 -13.11
C ASP A 337 -7.28 -8.33 -12.37
N VAL A 338 -7.15 -8.71 -11.09
CA VAL A 338 -5.96 -8.51 -10.26
C VAL A 338 -5.22 -9.83 -10.07
N ALA A 339 -5.96 -10.93 -9.86
CA ALA A 339 -5.39 -12.24 -9.63
C ALA A 339 -4.42 -12.64 -10.75
N GLY A 340 -3.15 -12.83 -10.40
CA GLY A 340 -2.10 -13.13 -11.38
C GLY A 340 -1.80 -12.00 -12.36
N GLN A 341 -2.18 -10.75 -12.15
CA GLN A 341 -1.68 -9.63 -12.97
C GLN A 341 -0.50 -8.89 -12.32
N PHE A 342 -0.08 -9.33 -11.12
CA PHE A 342 1.00 -8.72 -10.36
C PHE A 342 2.17 -9.66 -10.09
N GLU A 343 3.31 -9.05 -9.77
CA GLU A 343 4.50 -9.67 -9.20
C GLU A 343 4.81 -9.03 -7.84
N TRP A 344 5.48 -9.79 -6.96
CA TRP A 344 5.89 -9.31 -5.66
C TRP A 344 7.15 -8.47 -5.79
N VAL A 345 7.09 -7.21 -5.32
CA VAL A 345 8.26 -6.35 -5.14
C VAL A 345 8.82 -6.55 -3.73
N VAL A 346 7.92 -6.62 -2.75
CA VAL A 346 8.24 -6.94 -1.35
C VAL A 346 7.23 -7.96 -0.87
N MET A 347 7.75 -9.09 -0.37
CA MET A 347 6.92 -10.15 0.20
C MET A 347 6.21 -9.67 1.47
N PRO A 348 4.96 -10.09 1.71
CA PRO A 348 4.23 -9.71 2.90
C PRO A 348 4.91 -10.21 4.17
N GLY A 349 5.11 -9.29 5.11
CA GLY A 349 5.78 -9.58 6.35
C GLY A 349 5.79 -8.40 7.33
N PRO A 350 6.39 -8.60 8.51
CA PRO A 350 6.52 -7.55 9.51
C PRO A 350 7.41 -6.42 8.98
N ASN A 351 7.02 -5.18 9.25
CA ASN A 351 7.82 -4.00 8.92
C ASN A 351 8.88 -3.77 10.01
N THR A 352 10.15 -3.69 9.62
CA THR A 352 11.26 -3.33 10.51
C THR A 352 11.05 -1.97 11.18
N PHE A 353 10.39 -1.04 10.48
CA PHE A 353 10.04 0.30 10.99
C PHE A 353 8.59 0.36 11.50
N SER A 354 8.07 -0.75 12.02
CA SER A 354 6.70 -0.80 12.53
C SER A 354 6.48 0.14 13.73
N SER A 355 5.27 0.68 13.85
CA SER A 355 4.91 1.53 15.00
C SER A 355 5.06 0.76 16.31
N GLU A 356 5.69 1.31 17.33
CA GLU A 356 5.69 0.67 18.67
C GLU A 356 4.38 0.92 19.44
N LYS A 357 3.60 1.92 19.00
CA LYS A 357 2.35 2.30 19.64
C LYS A 357 1.24 1.33 19.29
N TRP A 358 0.58 0.83 20.33
CA TRP A 358 -0.68 0.12 20.22
C TRP A 358 -1.84 1.11 20.30
N GLU A 359 -2.77 0.99 19.38
CA GLU A 359 -4.00 1.75 19.34
C GLU A 359 -5.19 0.81 19.45
N ILE A 360 -6.27 1.32 20.02
CA ILE A 360 -7.53 0.60 20.07
C ILE A 360 -8.22 0.85 18.74
N SER A 361 -8.72 -0.22 18.12
CA SER A 361 -9.43 -0.09 16.86
C SER A 361 -10.69 0.78 17.01
N ASP A 362 -10.89 1.67 16.04
CA ASP A 362 -12.06 2.54 15.96
C ASP A 362 -13.37 1.75 15.74
N PHE A 363 -13.31 0.57 15.10
CA PHE A 363 -14.50 -0.23 14.79
C PHE A 363 -14.86 -1.24 15.89
N ASP A 364 -13.89 -1.68 16.68
CA ASP A 364 -14.11 -2.62 17.79
C ASP A 364 -13.08 -2.38 18.90
N PRO A 365 -13.49 -1.85 20.06
CA PRO A 365 -12.57 -1.49 21.13
C PRO A 365 -11.86 -2.70 21.76
N ARG A 366 -12.29 -3.93 21.45
CA ARG A 366 -11.64 -5.17 21.91
C ARG A 366 -10.44 -5.55 21.03
N VAL A 367 -10.34 -4.96 19.85
CA VAL A 367 -9.27 -5.22 18.89
C VAL A 367 -8.21 -4.15 19.06
N MET A 368 -7.00 -4.59 19.42
CA MET A 368 -5.82 -3.74 19.43
C MET A 368 -5.14 -3.81 18.06
N ILE A 369 -4.77 -2.66 17.53
CA ILE A 369 -4.10 -2.52 16.24
C ILE A 369 -2.75 -1.84 16.44
N LYS A 370 -1.80 -2.18 15.58
CA LYS A 370 -0.48 -1.54 15.54
C LYS A 370 -0.32 -1.00 14.12
N ALA A 371 -0.61 0.29 13.95
CA ALA A 371 -0.50 0.93 12.64
C ALA A 371 0.88 0.68 12.03
N ASN A 372 0.95 0.42 10.72
CA ASN A 372 2.21 0.09 10.04
C ASN A 372 2.94 -1.16 10.62
N TRP A 373 2.20 -2.16 11.12
CA TRP A 373 2.80 -3.42 11.57
C TRP A 373 3.47 -4.19 10.44
N GLY A 374 2.79 -4.30 9.28
CA GLY A 374 3.25 -5.07 8.15
C GLY A 374 3.42 -4.22 6.90
N ILE A 375 4.32 -4.64 6.02
CA ILE A 375 4.54 -3.99 4.72
C ILE A 375 4.63 -5.05 3.63
N TRP A 376 4.09 -4.73 2.48
CA TRP A 376 4.21 -5.52 1.26
C TRP A 376 4.12 -4.61 0.05
N ALA A 377 4.59 -5.09 -1.08
CA ALA A 377 4.52 -4.33 -2.31
C ALA A 377 4.35 -5.23 -3.52
N ILE A 378 3.53 -4.76 -4.45
CA ILE A 378 3.25 -5.42 -5.72
C ILE A 378 3.51 -4.47 -6.88
N ARG A 379 3.70 -5.05 -8.05
CA ARG A 379 3.85 -4.34 -9.32
C ARG A 379 3.13 -5.13 -10.39
N GLY A 380 2.57 -4.47 -11.41
CA GLY A 380 2.00 -5.18 -12.54
C GLY A 380 3.04 -5.98 -13.32
N ARG A 381 2.70 -7.20 -13.75
CA ARG A 381 3.62 -8.04 -14.53
C ARG A 381 3.98 -7.36 -15.86
N SER A 382 5.27 -7.35 -16.19
CA SER A 382 5.73 -7.01 -17.54
C SER A 382 5.53 -8.24 -18.43
N LYS A 383 4.82 -8.08 -19.55
CA LYS A 383 4.81 -9.10 -20.61
C LYS A 383 6.02 -8.83 -21.49
N ASP A 384 7.21 -9.22 -21.01
CA ASP A 384 8.39 -9.19 -21.87
C ASP A 384 8.14 -10.20 -22.99
N ILE A 385 7.92 -9.70 -24.21
CA ILE A 385 7.86 -10.53 -25.41
C ILE A 385 9.26 -11.10 -25.58
N GLN A 386 9.50 -12.28 -25.06
CA GLN A 386 10.62 -13.10 -25.49
C GLN A 386 10.32 -13.44 -26.95
N GLU A 387 11.07 -12.86 -27.89
CA GLU A 387 11.06 -13.34 -29.27
C GLU A 387 11.32 -14.85 -29.20
N ARG A 388 10.34 -15.65 -29.59
CA ARG A 388 10.53 -17.10 -29.71
C ARG A 388 11.64 -17.29 -30.74
N SER A 389 12.84 -17.62 -30.27
CA SER A 389 13.86 -18.17 -31.14
C SER A 389 13.26 -19.41 -31.79
N MET A 390 13.44 -19.60 -33.11
CA MET A 390 12.95 -20.79 -33.84
C MET A 390 13.38 -22.11 -33.19
N LEU A 391 14.39 -22.07 -32.30
CA LEU A 391 14.91 -23.21 -31.56
C LEU A 391 14.08 -23.61 -30.33
N ASP A 392 13.19 -22.74 -29.82
CA ASP A 392 12.33 -23.07 -28.66
C ASP A 392 11.23 -24.08 -29.00
N GLY A 393 10.91 -24.25 -30.29
CA GLY A 393 9.98 -25.30 -30.75
C GLY A 393 10.56 -26.72 -30.72
N LEU A 394 11.86 -26.87 -30.43
CA LEU A 394 12.56 -28.17 -30.45
C LEU A 394 12.82 -28.76 -29.05
N LEU A 395 12.42 -28.08 -27.98
CA LEU A 395 12.63 -28.54 -26.60
C LEU A 395 11.30 -29.05 -25.99
N PRO A 396 11.13 -30.37 -25.82
CA PRO A 396 9.84 -30.99 -25.49
C PRO A 396 9.39 -30.82 -24.03
N TRP A 397 10.14 -30.11 -23.19
CA TRP A 397 9.89 -29.97 -21.74
C TRP A 397 9.33 -28.60 -21.31
N ARG A 398 8.83 -27.80 -22.26
CA ARG A 398 8.07 -26.57 -21.97
C ARG A 398 6.73 -26.55 -22.74
N GLN A 399 5.93 -27.59 -22.55
CA GLN A 399 4.49 -27.52 -22.80
C GLN A 399 3.76 -27.33 -21.49
#